data_AF-A0A3B8ITP9-F1
#
_entry.id   AF-A0A3B8ITP9-F1
#
_cell.length_a   1.000
_cell.length_b   1.000
_cell.length_c   1.000
_cell.angle_alpha   90.00
_cell.angle_beta   90.00
_cell.angle_gamma   90.00
#
_symmetry.space_group_name_H-M   'P 1'
#
loop_
_entity.id
_entity.type
_entity.pdbx_description
1 polymer ?
#
loop_
_entity_poly.entity_id
_entity_poly.type
_entity_poly.pdbx_seq_one_letter_code
_entity_poly.pdbx_strand_id
1 'polypeptide(L)'
;MIEDVTVIIRGAYERTEAVCRQLMEQQAPAGHIHLIHEVPFSAAVRKAFEIGVAEKRPFTCCVDADVLSAPNALQDLREYMKSRKPETLMVQGLILDKLFGVIRQGGFHFYRTNHLEKAMGYLPEEGSTLRPETTLVNSMGKVGYPWVQANLISGIHDYEQFYGDLYRKCFVQSRKHPHLAPMLKTFWREYQAVDKDLQMALWGLQAGSVSDEQVFINRTQFQDEAQELLALKGWVEKGELPADFFSLEQIAAMIAEHKPEGILEKLSQSFSYRDNIDVYRYGAKKKKQSAVYRVGHLIETVGRKIKEKG
;
A
#
# COMPACT_ATOMS: atom_id res chain seq x y z
N MET A 1 -17.11 -19.36 3.59
CA MET A 1 -17.25 -18.47 2.41
C MET A 1 -18.04 -17.25 2.79
N ILE A 2 -17.64 -16.09 2.29
CA ILE A 2 -18.27 -14.80 2.61
C ILE A 2 -19.10 -14.33 1.41
N GLU A 3 -20.40 -14.15 1.64
CA GLU A 3 -21.37 -13.86 0.57
C GLU A 3 -21.64 -12.35 0.39
N ASP A 4 -21.32 -11.52 1.38
CA ASP A 4 -21.66 -10.09 1.43
C ASP A 4 -20.51 -9.15 0.99
N VAL A 5 -19.50 -9.70 0.32
CA VAL A 5 -18.30 -8.97 -0.14
C VAL A 5 -18.09 -9.18 -1.64
N THR A 6 -17.91 -8.09 -2.38
CA THR A 6 -17.31 -8.10 -3.72
C THR A 6 -15.80 -7.94 -3.59
N VAL A 7 -15.01 -8.82 -4.21
CA VAL A 7 -13.55 -8.75 -4.20
C VAL A 7 -13.06 -8.29 -5.57
N ILE A 8 -12.20 -7.27 -5.59
CA ILE A 8 -11.54 -6.78 -6.79
C ILE A 8 -10.03 -6.93 -6.61
N ILE A 9 -9.45 -7.81 -7.42
CA ILE A 9 -8.00 -7.98 -7.56
C ILE A 9 -7.53 -6.99 -8.64
N ARG A 10 -6.64 -6.10 -8.26
CA ARG A 10 -6.00 -5.13 -9.16
C ARG A 10 -4.66 -5.72 -9.58
N GLY A 11 -4.55 -6.10 -10.84
CA GLY A 11 -3.36 -6.67 -11.43
C GLY A 11 -2.68 -5.71 -12.39
N ALA A 12 -1.36 -5.83 -12.47
CA ALA A 12 -0.49 -5.32 -13.52
C ALA A 12 0.33 -6.48 -14.11
N TYR A 13 -0.26 -7.67 -14.20
CA TYR A 13 0.32 -8.94 -14.65
C TYR A 13 1.36 -9.52 -13.69
N GLU A 14 1.26 -9.23 -12.40
CA GLU A 14 2.18 -9.70 -11.37
C GLU A 14 2.31 -11.23 -11.42
N ARG A 15 3.51 -11.74 -11.11
CA ARG A 15 3.79 -13.18 -11.06
C ARG A 15 2.82 -13.94 -10.14
N THR A 16 2.27 -13.26 -9.15
CA THR A 16 1.40 -13.79 -8.11
C THR A 16 -0.10 -13.70 -8.41
N GLU A 17 -0.53 -13.17 -9.56
CA GLU A 17 -1.96 -12.99 -9.88
C GLU A 17 -2.80 -14.26 -9.68
N ALA A 18 -2.33 -15.38 -10.22
CA ALA A 18 -3.04 -16.67 -10.13
C ALA A 18 -3.15 -17.15 -8.68
N VAL A 19 -2.08 -16.99 -7.89
CA VAL A 19 -2.06 -17.35 -6.47
C VAL A 19 -2.96 -16.44 -5.65
N CYS A 20 -2.89 -15.12 -5.86
CA CYS A 20 -3.74 -14.15 -5.20
C CYS A 20 -5.21 -14.51 -5.40
N ARG A 21 -5.61 -14.78 -6.65
CA ARG A 21 -6.97 -15.23 -6.97
C ARG A 21 -7.35 -16.53 -6.28
N GLN A 22 -6.51 -17.55 -6.36
CA GLN A 22 -6.77 -18.85 -5.76
C GLN A 22 -7.00 -18.73 -4.24
N LEU A 23 -6.22 -17.89 -3.56
CA LEU A 23 -6.37 -17.66 -2.13
C LEU A 23 -7.66 -16.88 -1.78
N MET A 24 -8.09 -15.94 -2.63
CA MET A 24 -9.39 -15.27 -2.46
C MET A 24 -10.56 -16.22 -2.68
N GLU A 25 -10.46 -17.14 -3.64
CA GLU A 25 -11.49 -18.14 -3.96
C GLU A 25 -11.71 -19.14 -2.80
N GLN A 26 -10.75 -19.26 -1.88
CA GLN A 26 -10.93 -20.01 -0.63
C GLN A 26 -11.71 -19.23 0.45
N GLN A 27 -11.94 -17.93 0.26
CA GLN A 27 -12.59 -17.06 1.25
C GLN A 27 -13.92 -16.48 0.76
N ALA A 28 -14.05 -16.21 -0.54
CA ALA A 28 -15.24 -15.66 -1.18
C ALA A 28 -15.62 -16.45 -2.44
N PRO A 29 -16.92 -16.56 -2.78
CA PRO A 29 -17.36 -17.26 -3.99
C PRO A 29 -16.65 -16.73 -5.23
N ALA A 30 -16.27 -17.62 -6.16
CA ALA A 30 -15.57 -17.23 -7.38
C ALA A 30 -16.32 -16.17 -8.20
N GLY A 31 -17.66 -16.21 -8.21
CA GLY A 31 -18.50 -15.21 -8.87
C GLY A 31 -18.52 -13.83 -8.21
N HIS A 32 -17.89 -13.67 -7.03
CA HIS A 32 -17.75 -12.40 -6.32
C HIS A 32 -16.36 -11.77 -6.54
N ILE A 33 -15.47 -12.45 -7.27
CA ILE A 33 -14.07 -12.06 -7.45
C ILE A 33 -13.87 -11.57 -8.88
N HIS A 34 -13.38 -10.34 -9.00
CA HIS A 34 -13.09 -9.69 -10.28
C HIS A 34 -11.60 -9.38 -10.37
N LEU A 35 -10.95 -9.79 -11.46
CA LEU A 35 -9.58 -9.38 -11.78
C LEU A 35 -9.64 -8.24 -12.81
N ILE A 36 -8.94 -7.14 -12.56
CA ILE A 36 -8.85 -6.00 -13.47
C ILE A 36 -7.38 -5.65 -13.74
N HIS A 37 -7.10 -5.18 -14.95
CA HIS A 37 -5.75 -4.79 -15.41
C HIS A 37 -5.68 -3.33 -15.86
N GLU A 38 -6.44 -2.47 -15.19
CA GLU A 38 -6.56 -1.07 -15.58
C GLU A 38 -5.28 -0.30 -15.26
N VAL A 39 -4.83 0.49 -16.24
CA VAL A 39 -3.72 1.42 -16.10
C VAL A 39 -4.16 2.79 -16.59
N PRO A 40 -3.70 3.88 -15.96
CA PRO A 40 -2.85 3.96 -14.76
C PRO A 40 -3.58 3.62 -13.44
N PHE A 41 -2.88 3.59 -12.30
CA PHE A 41 -3.42 3.11 -11.02
C PHE A 41 -4.72 3.83 -10.58
N SER A 42 -4.91 5.12 -10.90
CA SER A 42 -6.16 5.84 -10.64
C SER A 42 -7.35 5.25 -11.39
N ALA A 43 -7.15 4.77 -12.62
CA ALA A 43 -8.17 4.08 -13.40
C ALA A 43 -8.54 2.74 -12.75
N ALA A 44 -7.56 2.00 -12.21
CA ALA A 44 -7.83 0.78 -11.45
C ALA A 44 -8.69 1.04 -10.20
N VAL A 45 -8.40 2.09 -9.44
CA VAL A 45 -9.22 2.46 -8.27
C VAL A 45 -10.65 2.81 -8.71
N ARG A 46 -10.80 3.62 -9.77
CA ARG A 46 -12.12 3.97 -10.32
C ARG A 46 -12.90 2.73 -10.74
N LYS A 47 -12.30 1.87 -11.54
CA LYS A 47 -12.95 0.66 -12.05
C LYS A 47 -13.35 -0.29 -10.94
N ALA A 48 -12.50 -0.45 -9.91
CA ALA A 48 -12.83 -1.26 -8.75
C ALA A 48 -14.08 -0.73 -8.01
N PHE A 49 -14.22 0.61 -7.91
CA PHE A 49 -15.38 1.23 -7.26
C PHE A 49 -16.64 1.08 -8.12
N GLU A 50 -16.53 1.25 -9.44
CA GLU A 50 -17.64 1.02 -10.37
C GLU A 50 -18.18 -0.41 -10.28
N ILE A 51 -17.29 -1.41 -10.24
CA ILE A 51 -17.66 -2.83 -10.05
C ILE A 51 -18.32 -3.01 -8.68
N GLY A 52 -17.72 -2.51 -7.61
CA GLY A 52 -18.28 -2.61 -6.25
C GLY A 52 -19.71 -2.06 -6.17
N VAL A 53 -19.96 -0.88 -6.75
CA VAL A 53 -21.30 -0.26 -6.82
C VAL A 53 -22.27 -1.10 -7.66
N ALA A 54 -21.83 -1.60 -8.82
CA ALA A 54 -22.67 -2.40 -9.72
C ALA A 54 -23.13 -3.71 -9.08
N GLU A 55 -22.24 -4.36 -8.33
CA GLU A 55 -22.50 -5.64 -7.65
C GLU A 55 -23.42 -5.51 -6.43
N LYS A 56 -23.56 -4.30 -5.86
CA LYS A 56 -24.50 -3.97 -4.76
C LYS A 56 -24.36 -4.79 -3.48
N ARG A 57 -23.25 -5.53 -3.31
CA ARG A 57 -22.93 -6.21 -2.04
C ARG A 57 -22.61 -5.16 -0.97
N PRO A 58 -22.89 -5.42 0.32
CA PRO A 58 -22.64 -4.45 1.39
C PRO A 58 -21.19 -3.94 1.49
N PHE A 59 -20.23 -4.80 1.16
CA PHE A 59 -18.80 -4.48 1.23
C PHE A 59 -18.09 -4.74 -0.09
N THR A 60 -17.01 -3.99 -0.30
CA THR A 60 -16.11 -4.12 -1.44
C THR A 60 -14.69 -4.21 -0.93
N CYS A 61 -13.97 -5.27 -1.27
CA CYS A 61 -12.56 -5.44 -0.92
C CYS A 61 -11.69 -5.25 -2.17
N CYS A 62 -10.81 -4.25 -2.16
CA CYS A 62 -9.79 -4.07 -3.18
C CYS A 62 -8.45 -4.62 -2.67
N VAL A 63 -7.76 -5.41 -3.49
CA VAL A 63 -6.46 -6.01 -3.17
C VAL A 63 -5.56 -5.97 -4.40
N ASP A 64 -4.29 -5.65 -4.22
CA ASP A 64 -3.29 -5.72 -5.31
C ASP A 64 -2.83 -7.16 -5.49
N ALA A 65 -2.53 -7.57 -6.72
CA ALA A 65 -2.22 -8.97 -7.03
C ALA A 65 -0.87 -9.45 -6.47
N ASP A 66 -0.02 -8.56 -5.95
CA ASP A 66 1.19 -8.86 -5.18
C ASP A 66 0.94 -9.01 -3.67
N VAL A 67 -0.32 -8.99 -3.24
CA VAL A 67 -0.74 -9.27 -1.86
C VAL A 67 -1.42 -10.64 -1.79
N LEU A 68 -0.83 -11.56 -1.02
CA LEU A 68 -1.35 -12.91 -0.81
C LEU A 68 -2.05 -13.01 0.55
N SER A 69 -3.31 -13.41 0.54
CA SER A 69 -4.19 -13.32 1.71
C SER A 69 -3.78 -14.23 2.87
N ALA A 70 -3.85 -13.72 4.09
CA ALA A 70 -3.86 -14.55 5.29
C ALA A 70 -5.18 -15.34 5.40
N PRO A 71 -5.20 -16.47 6.14
CA PRO A 71 -6.45 -17.14 6.47
C PRO A 71 -7.46 -16.18 7.11
N ASN A 72 -8.73 -16.30 6.73
CA ASN A 72 -9.84 -15.50 7.28
C ASN A 72 -9.72 -13.97 7.12
N ALA A 73 -8.75 -13.46 6.33
CA ALA A 73 -8.52 -12.02 6.19
C ALA A 73 -9.80 -11.23 5.82
N LEU A 74 -10.60 -11.74 4.88
CA LEU A 74 -11.86 -11.09 4.50
C LEU A 74 -12.90 -11.12 5.64
N GLN A 75 -12.95 -12.21 6.40
CA GLN A 75 -13.88 -12.40 7.52
C GLN A 75 -13.54 -11.44 8.65
N ASP A 76 -12.26 -11.35 9.01
CA ASP A 76 -11.80 -10.49 10.10
C ASP A 76 -11.99 -9.01 9.77
N LEU A 77 -11.67 -8.60 8.53
CA LEU A 77 -11.91 -7.23 8.07
C LEU A 77 -13.42 -6.90 8.02
N ARG A 78 -14.26 -7.86 7.61
CA ARG A 78 -15.72 -7.69 7.62
C ARG A 78 -16.26 -7.45 9.02
N GLU A 79 -15.89 -8.27 9.99
CA GLU A 79 -16.35 -8.11 11.37
C GLU A 79 -15.81 -6.83 12.00
N TYR A 80 -14.54 -6.50 11.73
CA TYR A 80 -13.98 -5.23 12.16
C TYR A 80 -14.77 -4.05 11.58
N MET A 81 -15.06 -4.04 10.28
CA MET A 81 -15.89 -3.02 9.62
C MET A 81 -17.30 -2.95 10.22
N LYS A 82 -17.95 -4.08 10.50
CA LYS A 82 -19.29 -4.12 11.14
C LYS A 82 -19.27 -3.47 12.54
N SER A 83 -18.17 -3.57 13.27
CA SER A 83 -18.00 -2.91 14.57
C SER A 83 -17.72 -1.40 14.51
N ARG A 84 -17.44 -0.86 13.31
CA ARG A 84 -17.18 0.57 13.12
C ARG A 84 -18.47 1.34 12.85
N LYS A 85 -18.40 2.67 12.96
CA LYS A 85 -19.53 3.56 12.65
C LYS A 85 -20.01 3.37 11.20
N PRO A 86 -21.30 3.59 10.90
CA PRO A 86 -21.83 3.49 9.55
C PRO A 86 -21.13 4.39 8.54
N GLU A 87 -20.59 5.53 8.97
CA GLU A 87 -19.87 6.50 8.13
C GLU A 87 -18.43 6.09 7.81
N THR A 88 -17.88 5.05 8.46
CA THR A 88 -16.54 4.56 8.14
C THR A 88 -16.50 4.10 6.68
N LEU A 89 -15.67 4.77 5.88
CA LEU A 89 -15.50 4.48 4.45
C LEU A 89 -14.76 3.17 4.23
N MET A 90 -13.60 3.04 4.87
CA MET A 90 -12.63 1.97 4.61
C MET A 90 -11.98 1.50 5.91
N VAL A 91 -11.75 0.20 6.00
CA VAL A 91 -10.82 -0.43 6.93
C VAL A 91 -9.63 -0.92 6.10
N GLN A 92 -8.42 -0.54 6.52
CA GLN A 92 -7.17 -1.08 5.96
C GLN A 92 -6.59 -2.11 6.92
N GLY A 93 -6.14 -3.26 6.40
CA GLY A 93 -5.37 -4.26 7.16
C GLY A 93 -3.88 -3.94 7.25
N LEU A 94 -3.15 -4.78 7.95
CA LEU A 94 -1.69 -4.83 7.93
C LEU A 94 -1.23 -5.92 6.98
N ILE A 95 0.02 -5.84 6.53
CA ILE A 95 0.68 -6.86 5.72
C ILE A 95 2.08 -7.10 6.25
N LEU A 96 2.54 -8.35 6.18
CA LEU A 96 3.97 -8.67 6.28
C LEU A 96 4.59 -8.43 4.91
N ASP A 97 5.42 -7.40 4.81
CA ASP A 97 6.00 -6.97 3.54
C ASP A 97 7.43 -7.48 3.41
N LYS A 98 7.73 -8.22 2.32
CA LYS A 98 9.05 -8.79 2.06
C LYS A 98 10.13 -7.70 1.91
N LEU A 99 9.84 -6.64 1.16
CA LEU A 99 10.80 -5.58 0.85
C LEU A 99 11.03 -4.66 2.04
N PHE A 100 10.09 -4.56 2.97
CA PHE A 100 10.32 -3.84 4.22
C PHE A 100 10.78 -4.77 5.36
N GLY A 101 10.61 -6.08 5.22
CA GLY A 101 10.93 -7.07 6.24
C GLY A 101 10.16 -6.87 7.56
N VAL A 102 9.02 -6.18 7.53
CA VAL A 102 8.23 -5.87 8.73
C VAL A 102 6.74 -5.88 8.43
N ILE A 103 5.94 -6.00 9.49
CA ILE A 103 4.49 -5.76 9.41
C ILE A 103 4.23 -4.25 9.30
N ARG A 104 3.47 -3.84 8.29
CA ARG A 104 3.13 -2.43 8.05
C ARG A 104 1.71 -2.26 7.51
N GLN A 105 1.23 -1.02 7.55
CA GLN A 105 -0.02 -0.62 6.87
C GLN A 105 0.06 -0.87 5.35
N GLY A 106 -0.94 -1.51 4.77
CA GLY A 106 -0.99 -1.87 3.36
C GLY A 106 -1.88 -3.10 3.13
N GLY A 107 -1.95 -3.56 1.88
CA GLY A 107 -2.76 -4.72 1.52
C GLY A 107 -4.22 -4.37 1.29
N PHE A 108 -5.12 -5.06 1.99
CA PHE A 108 -6.54 -5.05 1.68
C PHE A 108 -7.16 -3.71 2.05
N HIS A 109 -7.87 -3.12 1.09
CA HIS A 109 -8.70 -1.96 1.31
C HIS A 109 -10.15 -2.40 1.31
N PHE A 110 -10.72 -2.50 2.51
CA PHE A 110 -12.05 -3.03 2.73
C PHE A 110 -13.04 -1.87 2.92
N TYR A 111 -13.87 -1.62 1.91
CA TYR A 111 -14.79 -0.50 1.84
C TYR A 111 -16.23 -0.88 2.19
N ARG A 112 -17.00 0.09 2.69
CA ARG A 112 -18.46 0.03 2.60
C ARG A 112 -18.90 0.46 1.21
N THR A 113 -19.61 -0.42 0.51
CA THR A 113 -20.00 -0.19 -0.89
C THR A 113 -20.88 1.04 -1.07
N ASN A 114 -21.78 1.30 -0.13
CA ASN A 114 -22.71 2.43 -0.19
C ASN A 114 -22.02 3.81 -0.15
N HIS A 115 -20.73 3.89 0.19
CA HIS A 115 -19.96 5.13 0.17
C HIS A 115 -19.12 5.31 -1.09
N LEU A 116 -19.00 4.27 -1.94
CA LEU A 116 -18.08 4.27 -3.09
C LEU A 116 -18.49 5.26 -4.17
N GLU A 117 -19.79 5.40 -4.46
CA GLU A 117 -20.28 6.37 -5.44
C GLU A 117 -19.87 7.80 -5.06
N LYS A 118 -20.03 8.16 -3.78
CA LYS A 118 -19.55 9.42 -3.23
C LYS A 118 -18.02 9.52 -3.28
N ALA A 119 -17.32 8.44 -2.94
CA ALA A 119 -15.86 8.39 -2.91
C ALA A 119 -15.24 8.66 -4.29
N MET A 120 -15.86 8.18 -5.38
CA MET A 120 -15.39 8.42 -6.74
C MET A 120 -15.31 9.91 -7.10
N GLY A 121 -16.16 10.75 -6.51
CA GLY A 121 -16.11 12.20 -6.68
C GLY A 121 -14.89 12.88 -6.03
N TYR A 122 -14.14 12.16 -5.20
CA TYR A 122 -12.91 12.62 -4.54
C TYR A 122 -11.64 11.97 -5.10
N LEU A 123 -11.75 11.18 -6.18
CA LEU A 123 -10.57 10.70 -6.89
C LEU A 123 -9.80 11.91 -7.45
N PRO A 124 -8.50 12.04 -7.16
CA PRO A 124 -7.70 13.13 -7.72
C PRO A 124 -7.51 12.93 -9.23
N GLU A 125 -7.21 14.02 -9.93
CA GLU A 125 -6.85 13.96 -11.34
C GLU A 125 -5.61 13.10 -11.57
N GLU A 126 -5.58 12.41 -12.70
CA GLU A 126 -4.47 11.57 -13.13
C GLU A 126 -3.14 12.33 -13.08
N GLY A 127 -2.08 11.69 -12.58
CA GLY A 127 -0.75 12.30 -12.48
C GLY A 127 -0.59 13.41 -11.43
N SER A 128 -1.67 13.90 -10.80
CA SER A 128 -1.58 14.95 -9.76
C SER A 128 -0.96 14.45 -8.43
N THR A 129 -0.92 13.13 -8.23
CA THR A 129 -0.33 12.50 -7.06
C THR A 129 0.13 11.08 -7.37
N LEU A 130 1.22 10.65 -6.72
CA LEU A 130 1.69 9.26 -6.75
C LEU A 130 0.86 8.33 -5.83
N ARG A 131 -0.12 8.86 -5.10
CA ARG A 131 -0.94 8.12 -4.12
C ARG A 131 -2.43 8.47 -4.23
N PRO A 132 -3.07 8.19 -5.37
CA PRO A 132 -4.44 8.64 -5.63
C PRO A 132 -5.45 8.13 -4.60
N GLU A 133 -5.37 6.85 -4.24
CA GLU A 133 -6.26 6.23 -3.26
C GLU A 133 -6.10 6.80 -1.85
N THR A 134 -4.85 7.02 -1.40
CA THR A 134 -4.57 7.71 -0.13
C THR A 134 -5.14 9.13 -0.13
N THR A 135 -4.99 9.87 -1.23
CA THR A 135 -5.56 11.22 -1.36
C THR A 135 -7.08 11.19 -1.29
N LEU A 136 -7.74 10.22 -1.92
CA LEU A 136 -9.18 10.03 -1.89
C LEU A 136 -9.69 9.76 -0.48
N VAL A 137 -9.17 8.74 0.22
CA VAL A 137 -9.70 8.36 1.55
C VAL A 137 -9.47 9.46 2.58
N ASN A 138 -8.35 10.19 2.45
CA ASN A 138 -8.09 11.36 3.27
C ASN A 138 -9.06 12.50 2.98
N SER A 139 -9.44 12.71 1.72
CA SER A 139 -10.42 13.73 1.34
C SER A 139 -11.83 13.35 1.82
N MET A 140 -12.22 12.09 1.69
CA MET A 140 -13.50 11.58 2.17
C MET A 140 -13.69 11.75 3.68
N GLY A 141 -12.67 11.46 4.50
CA GLY A 141 -12.87 11.68 5.94
C GLY A 141 -12.80 13.15 6.38
N LYS A 142 -12.30 14.07 5.56
CA LYS A 142 -12.49 15.52 5.81
C LYS A 142 -13.96 15.92 5.73
N VAL A 143 -14.79 15.15 5.01
CA VAL A 143 -16.23 15.36 4.86
C VAL A 143 -17.07 14.34 5.63
N GLY A 144 -16.48 13.71 6.66
CA GLY A 144 -17.21 12.86 7.63
C GLY A 144 -17.19 11.36 7.36
N TYR A 145 -16.45 10.89 6.35
CA TYR A 145 -16.34 9.47 6.00
C TYR A 145 -14.92 8.93 6.23
N PRO A 146 -14.51 8.74 7.50
CA PRO A 146 -13.13 8.40 7.82
C PRO A 146 -12.78 6.99 7.34
N TRP A 147 -11.49 6.77 7.10
CA TRP A 147 -10.93 5.43 7.08
C TRP A 147 -10.20 5.11 8.38
N VAL A 148 -10.07 3.83 8.68
CA VAL A 148 -9.38 3.34 9.88
C VAL A 148 -8.40 2.24 9.50
N GLN A 149 -7.31 2.16 10.26
CA GLN A 149 -6.38 1.04 10.20
C GLN A 149 -6.82 0.01 11.23
N ALA A 150 -6.97 -1.25 10.84
CA ALA A 150 -7.19 -2.36 11.76
C ALA A 150 -5.85 -3.00 12.12
N ASN A 151 -5.71 -3.45 13.37
CA ASN A 151 -4.60 -4.28 13.82
C ASN A 151 -4.84 -5.75 13.44
N LEU A 152 -5.04 -5.99 12.15
CA LEU A 152 -5.32 -7.31 11.57
C LEU A 152 -4.34 -7.54 10.43
N ILE A 153 -3.55 -8.61 10.50
CA ILE A 153 -2.62 -8.96 9.43
C ILE A 153 -3.41 -9.69 8.34
N SER A 154 -3.64 -8.98 7.23
CA SER A 154 -4.49 -9.41 6.13
C SER A 154 -3.77 -10.25 5.08
N GLY A 155 -2.44 -10.29 5.11
CA GLY A 155 -1.65 -11.08 4.17
C GLY A 155 -0.16 -10.79 4.19
N ILE A 156 0.53 -11.35 3.20
CA ILE A 156 1.93 -11.09 2.88
C ILE A 156 2.02 -10.32 1.55
N HIS A 157 3.08 -9.55 1.36
CA HIS A 157 3.25 -8.67 0.20
C HIS A 157 4.67 -8.75 -0.38
N ASP A 158 4.77 -8.59 -1.70
CA ASP A 158 6.02 -8.58 -2.47
C ASP A 158 6.80 -9.91 -2.53
N TYR A 159 6.18 -11.03 -2.12
CA TYR A 159 6.79 -12.35 -2.28
C TYR A 159 6.68 -12.84 -3.72
N GLU A 160 7.72 -13.57 -4.17
CA GLU A 160 7.72 -14.29 -5.45
C GLU A 160 7.44 -13.44 -6.70
N GLN A 161 7.72 -12.13 -6.65
CA GLN A 161 7.61 -11.23 -7.81
C GLN A 161 8.73 -11.48 -8.83
N PHE A 162 8.51 -11.07 -10.09
CA PHE A 162 9.55 -11.03 -11.12
C PHE A 162 10.69 -10.09 -10.69
N TYR A 163 11.93 -10.44 -11.03
CA TYR A 163 13.10 -9.63 -10.69
C TYR A 163 13.05 -8.25 -11.34
N GLY A 164 12.63 -8.16 -12.60
CA GLY A 164 12.44 -6.87 -13.27
C GLY A 164 11.42 -5.96 -12.57
N ASP A 165 10.32 -6.53 -12.08
CA ASP A 165 9.31 -5.77 -11.35
C ASP A 165 9.81 -5.29 -9.98
N LEU A 166 10.58 -6.12 -9.27
CA LEU A 166 11.21 -5.73 -8.00
C LEU A 166 12.21 -4.59 -8.20
N TYR A 167 13.06 -4.69 -9.22
CA TYR A 167 14.01 -3.62 -9.57
C TYR A 167 13.27 -2.30 -9.81
N ARG A 168 12.30 -2.29 -10.72
CA ARG A 168 11.49 -1.10 -11.05
C ARG A 168 10.76 -0.55 -9.83
N LYS A 169 10.12 -1.43 -9.03
CA LYS A 169 9.41 -1.04 -7.82
C LYS A 169 10.33 -0.31 -6.84
N CYS A 170 11.52 -0.86 -6.59
CA CYS A 170 12.48 -0.26 -5.67
C CYS A 170 13.16 1.00 -6.23
N PHE A 171 13.27 1.12 -7.56
CA PHE A 171 13.62 2.37 -8.22
C PHE A 171 12.63 3.46 -7.86
N VAL A 172 11.33 3.23 -8.05
CA VAL A 172 10.27 4.18 -7.67
C VAL A 172 10.26 4.44 -6.16
N GLN A 173 10.49 3.40 -5.35
CA GLN A 173 10.51 3.49 -3.90
C GLN A 173 11.57 4.44 -3.37
N SER A 174 12.73 4.55 -4.03
CA SER A 174 13.79 5.51 -3.69
C SER A 174 13.29 6.96 -3.67
N ARG A 175 12.32 7.29 -4.55
CA ARG A 175 11.68 8.61 -4.66
C ARG A 175 10.45 8.75 -3.76
N LYS A 176 9.69 7.66 -3.60
CA LYS A 176 8.45 7.64 -2.81
C LYS A 176 8.69 7.67 -1.30
N HIS A 177 9.81 7.14 -0.84
CA HIS A 177 10.14 6.99 0.60
C HIS A 177 11.59 7.38 0.92
N PRO A 178 12.02 8.62 0.63
CA PRO A 178 13.41 9.03 0.81
C PRO A 178 13.90 8.90 2.26
N HIS A 179 12.99 9.05 3.23
CA HIS A 179 13.29 8.91 4.66
C HIS A 179 13.49 7.45 5.11
N LEU A 180 12.96 6.46 4.39
CA LEU A 180 13.12 5.03 4.70
C LEU A 180 14.26 4.40 3.91
N ALA A 181 14.63 4.99 2.78
CA ALA A 181 15.66 4.47 1.88
C ALA A 181 16.97 4.09 2.60
N PRO A 182 17.51 4.85 3.58
CA PRO A 182 18.70 4.44 4.31
C PRO A 182 18.52 3.13 5.10
N MET A 183 17.40 2.96 5.80
CA MET A 183 17.12 1.75 6.59
C MET A 183 16.89 0.54 5.69
N LEU A 184 16.11 0.72 4.63
CA LEU A 184 15.85 -0.32 3.63
C LEU A 184 17.14 -0.76 2.94
N LYS A 185 18.02 0.18 2.58
CA LYS A 185 19.34 -0.12 2.01
C LYS A 185 20.19 -0.95 2.95
N THR A 186 20.18 -0.66 4.26
CA THR A 186 20.90 -1.46 5.27
C THR A 186 20.32 -2.87 5.34
N PHE A 187 18.99 -2.98 5.50
CA PHE A 187 18.29 -4.27 5.52
C PHE A 187 18.62 -5.10 4.27
N TRP A 188 18.42 -4.58 3.06
CA TRP A 188 18.68 -5.35 1.84
C TRP A 188 20.14 -5.74 1.69
N ARG A 189 21.10 -4.90 2.14
CA ARG A 189 22.52 -5.25 2.13
C ARG A 189 22.86 -6.40 3.06
N GLU A 190 22.19 -6.51 4.20
CA GLU A 190 22.42 -7.58 5.18
C GLU A 190 21.92 -8.94 4.65
N TYR A 191 20.81 -8.95 3.90
CA TYR A 191 20.12 -10.19 3.51
C TYR A 191 20.24 -10.56 2.02
N GLN A 192 20.75 -9.68 1.15
CA GLN A 192 20.90 -9.96 -0.30
C GLN A 192 21.72 -11.22 -0.63
N ALA A 193 22.60 -11.66 0.27
CA ALA A 193 23.44 -12.84 0.04
C ALA A 193 22.63 -14.15 0.02
N VAL A 194 21.46 -14.16 0.66
CA VAL A 194 20.58 -15.33 0.77
C VAL A 194 19.22 -15.12 0.09
N ASP A 195 18.90 -13.89 -0.31
CA ASP A 195 17.65 -13.56 -1.00
C ASP A 195 17.90 -12.65 -2.22
N LYS A 196 17.73 -13.23 -3.41
CA LYS A 196 17.92 -12.54 -4.69
C LYS A 196 16.94 -11.39 -4.88
N ASP A 197 15.75 -11.45 -4.29
CA ASP A 197 14.75 -10.37 -4.41
C ASP A 197 15.26 -9.10 -3.73
N LEU A 198 15.91 -9.25 -2.58
CA LEU A 198 16.50 -8.12 -1.85
C LEU A 198 17.73 -7.56 -2.58
N GLN A 199 18.46 -8.39 -3.33
CA GLN A 199 19.52 -7.91 -4.22
C GLN A 199 18.96 -7.06 -5.36
N MET A 200 17.88 -7.51 -6.02
CA MET A 200 17.20 -6.73 -7.06
C MET A 200 16.65 -5.41 -6.51
N ALA A 201 16.05 -5.45 -5.32
CA ALA A 201 15.56 -4.27 -4.61
C ALA A 201 16.68 -3.26 -4.34
N LEU A 202 17.84 -3.74 -3.89
CA LEU A 202 19.00 -2.90 -3.62
C LEU A 202 19.54 -2.22 -4.90
N TRP A 203 19.61 -2.93 -6.02
CA TRP A 203 20.00 -2.34 -7.30
C TRP A 203 19.01 -1.30 -7.79
N GLY A 204 17.72 -1.62 -7.75
CA GLY A 204 16.66 -0.69 -8.14
C GLY A 204 16.72 0.61 -7.34
N LEU A 205 16.87 0.51 -6.02
CA LEU A 205 17.00 1.69 -5.15
C LEU A 205 18.26 2.51 -5.44
N GLN A 206 19.39 1.85 -5.72
CA GLN A 206 20.64 2.56 -6.05
C GLN A 206 20.51 3.33 -7.36
N ALA A 207 20.01 2.69 -8.42
CA ALA A 207 19.77 3.33 -9.71
C ALA A 207 18.77 4.49 -9.55
N GLY A 208 17.67 4.22 -8.86
CA GLY A 208 16.64 5.21 -8.55
C GLY A 208 17.15 6.38 -7.72
N SER A 209 18.19 6.21 -6.89
CA SER A 209 18.74 7.31 -6.06
C SER A 209 19.65 8.28 -6.82
N VAL A 210 20.19 7.88 -7.98
CA VAL A 210 21.13 8.70 -8.76
C VAL A 210 20.55 9.18 -10.09
N SER A 211 19.41 8.66 -10.53
CA SER A 211 18.78 9.04 -11.79
C SER A 211 18.03 10.38 -11.71
N ASP A 212 18.07 11.20 -12.76
CA ASP A 212 17.22 12.40 -12.89
C ASP A 212 15.95 12.14 -13.72
N GLU A 213 15.71 10.88 -14.12
CA GLU A 213 14.58 10.52 -14.96
C GLU A 213 13.23 10.70 -14.26
N GLN A 214 12.23 11.13 -15.05
CA GLN A 214 10.86 11.20 -14.58
C GLN A 214 10.29 9.79 -14.44
N VAL A 215 9.87 9.45 -13.22
CA VAL A 215 9.36 8.12 -12.90
C VAL A 215 7.88 8.02 -13.19
N PHE A 216 7.50 7.06 -14.03
CA PHE A 216 6.11 6.68 -14.25
C PHE A 216 5.87 5.26 -13.71
N ILE A 217 4.64 4.97 -13.28
CA ILE A 217 4.26 3.60 -12.88
C ILE A 217 3.91 2.83 -14.15
N ASN A 218 4.92 2.46 -14.94
CA ASN A 218 4.78 1.67 -16.16
C ASN A 218 5.66 0.41 -16.07
N ARG A 219 5.07 -0.78 -16.26
CA ARG A 219 5.74 -2.08 -16.16
C ARG A 219 6.92 -2.24 -17.14
N THR A 220 6.86 -1.62 -18.32
CA THR A 220 7.91 -1.76 -19.33
C THR A 220 9.14 -0.89 -19.04
N GLN A 221 9.03 0.05 -18.09
CA GLN A 221 10.15 0.92 -17.75
C GLN A 221 11.22 0.13 -17.00
N PHE A 222 12.48 0.26 -17.46
CA PHE A 222 13.67 -0.40 -16.90
C PHE A 222 13.74 -1.93 -17.02
N GLN A 223 12.97 -2.55 -17.91
CA GLN A 223 13.08 -3.99 -18.16
C GLN A 223 14.45 -4.38 -18.72
N ASP A 224 14.98 -3.62 -19.68
CA ASP A 224 16.28 -3.89 -20.30
C ASP A 224 17.42 -3.81 -19.27
N GLU A 225 17.43 -2.77 -18.43
CA GLU A 225 18.39 -2.64 -17.33
C GLU A 225 18.36 -3.84 -16.37
N ALA A 226 17.16 -4.28 -15.99
CA ALA A 226 17.03 -5.44 -15.12
C ALA A 226 17.54 -6.72 -15.80
N GLN A 227 17.26 -6.92 -17.09
CA GLN A 227 17.76 -8.08 -17.84
C GLN A 227 19.29 -8.07 -17.97
N GLU A 228 19.90 -6.91 -18.21
CA GLU A 228 21.36 -6.76 -18.24
C GLU A 228 22.00 -7.13 -16.91
N LEU A 229 21.41 -6.69 -15.78
CA LEU A 229 21.88 -7.04 -14.44
C LEU A 229 21.75 -8.53 -14.14
N LEU A 230 20.66 -9.17 -14.57
CA LEU A 230 20.49 -10.61 -14.46
C LEU A 230 21.54 -11.36 -15.28
N ALA A 231 21.75 -10.97 -16.54
CA ALA A 231 22.75 -11.56 -17.43
C ALA A 231 24.17 -11.43 -16.85
N LEU A 232 24.53 -10.26 -16.30
CA LEU A 232 25.82 -10.01 -15.65
C LEU A 232 26.08 -10.96 -14.46
N LYS A 233 25.03 -11.34 -13.73
CA LYS A 233 25.13 -12.31 -12.61
C LYS A 233 24.91 -13.76 -13.03
N GLY A 234 24.62 -14.03 -14.30
CA GLY A 234 24.23 -15.36 -14.76
C GLY A 234 22.91 -15.84 -14.12
N TRP A 235 22.00 -14.91 -13.82
CA TRP A 235 20.68 -15.22 -13.30
C TRP A 235 19.66 -15.25 -14.42
N VAL A 236 18.63 -16.07 -14.24
CA VAL A 236 17.48 -16.17 -15.14
C VAL A 236 16.28 -15.56 -14.43
N GLU A 237 15.44 -14.84 -15.18
CA GLU A 237 14.16 -14.33 -14.68
C GLU A 237 13.27 -15.48 -14.17
N LYS A 238 12.45 -15.20 -13.17
CA LYS A 238 11.52 -16.18 -12.63
C LYS A 238 10.46 -16.51 -13.69
N GLY A 239 10.13 -17.79 -13.84
CA GLY A 239 9.01 -18.23 -14.69
C GLY A 239 7.66 -17.93 -14.04
N GLU A 240 6.55 -18.40 -14.62
CA GLU A 240 5.23 -18.27 -13.98
C GLU A 240 5.17 -18.97 -12.61
N LEU A 241 4.25 -18.54 -11.75
CA LEU A 241 4.02 -19.15 -10.44
C LEU A 241 2.73 -19.99 -10.48
N PRO A 242 2.79 -21.29 -10.14
CA PRO A 242 1.60 -22.12 -10.03
C PRO A 242 0.58 -21.53 -9.03
N ALA A 243 -0.72 -21.62 -9.34
CA ALA A 243 -1.77 -21.04 -8.52
C ALA A 243 -1.84 -21.63 -7.09
N ASP A 244 -1.34 -22.84 -6.90
CA ASP A 244 -1.27 -23.58 -5.63
C ASP A 244 0.10 -23.47 -4.93
N PHE A 245 0.99 -22.60 -5.40
CA PHE A 245 2.34 -22.45 -4.85
C PHE A 245 2.34 -22.03 -3.38
N PHE A 246 1.38 -21.18 -2.98
CA PHE A 246 1.15 -20.83 -1.57
C PHE A 246 -0.18 -21.39 -1.10
N SER A 247 -0.20 -21.95 0.11
CA SER A 247 -1.40 -22.26 0.88
C SER A 247 -1.67 -21.22 1.97
N LEU A 248 -2.91 -21.16 2.47
CA LEU A 248 -3.27 -20.29 3.59
C LEU A 248 -2.46 -20.65 4.85
N GLU A 249 -2.19 -21.94 5.08
CA GLU A 249 -1.39 -22.43 6.21
C GLU A 249 0.07 -21.97 6.13
N GLN A 250 0.66 -22.02 4.94
CA GLN A 250 2.03 -21.52 4.74
C GLN A 250 2.11 -20.03 5.02
N ILE A 251 1.15 -19.24 4.52
CA ILE A 251 1.10 -17.80 4.79
C ILE A 251 0.92 -17.53 6.28
N ALA A 252 0.06 -18.29 6.97
CA ALA A 252 -0.13 -18.17 8.41
C ALA A 252 1.17 -18.46 9.18
N ALA A 253 1.90 -19.51 8.80
CA ALA A 253 3.19 -19.85 9.40
C ALA A 253 4.22 -18.73 9.19
N MET A 254 4.35 -18.19 7.97
CA MET A 254 5.24 -17.06 7.68
C MET A 254 4.94 -15.84 8.55
N ILE A 255 3.66 -15.52 8.77
CA ILE A 255 3.24 -14.42 9.63
C ILE A 255 3.57 -14.73 11.11
N ALA A 256 3.29 -15.94 11.58
CA ALA A 256 3.52 -16.33 12.98
C ALA A 256 5.01 -16.43 13.35
N GLU A 257 5.84 -16.85 12.41
CA GLU A 257 7.29 -16.99 12.59
C GLU A 257 8.03 -15.65 12.47
N HIS A 258 7.39 -14.63 11.91
CA HIS A 258 8.00 -13.32 11.72
C HIS A 258 8.36 -12.66 13.05
N LYS A 259 9.67 -12.49 13.28
CA LYS A 259 10.23 -11.80 14.44
C LYS A 259 11.22 -10.75 13.94
N PRO A 260 10.86 -9.45 13.95
CA PRO A 260 11.79 -8.41 13.51
C PRO A 260 12.93 -8.29 14.53
N GLU A 261 14.17 -8.43 14.06
CA GLU A 261 15.39 -8.30 14.87
C GLU A 261 16.35 -7.26 14.24
N GLY A 262 17.21 -6.66 15.05
CA GLY A 262 18.26 -5.76 14.56
C GLY A 262 17.72 -4.53 13.80
N ILE A 263 18.08 -4.39 12.52
CA ILE A 263 17.59 -3.29 11.68
C ILE A 263 16.06 -3.34 11.48
N LEU A 264 15.47 -4.54 11.43
CA LEU A 264 14.03 -4.72 11.24
C LEU A 264 13.23 -4.25 12.46
N GLU A 265 13.78 -4.37 13.67
CA GLU A 265 13.15 -3.82 14.88
C GLU A 265 13.07 -2.29 14.82
N LYS A 266 14.13 -1.63 14.34
CA LYS A 266 14.11 -0.16 14.14
C LYS A 266 13.13 0.26 13.05
N LEU A 267 13.07 -0.53 11.97
CA LEU A 267 12.17 -0.26 10.87
C LEU A 267 10.70 -0.46 11.29
N SER A 268 10.38 -1.47 12.09
CA SER A 268 9.02 -1.75 12.57
C SER A 268 8.46 -0.62 13.44
N GLN A 269 9.32 0.06 14.23
CA GLN A 269 8.93 1.24 15.01
C GLN A 269 8.42 2.39 14.12
N SER A 270 8.93 2.49 12.88
CA SER A 270 8.48 3.49 11.90
C SER A 270 7.07 3.21 11.35
N PHE A 271 6.57 1.98 11.53
CA PHE A 271 5.26 1.53 11.10
C PHE A 271 4.32 1.18 12.26
N SER A 272 4.69 1.58 13.48
CA SER A 272 3.91 1.31 14.69
C SER A 272 2.43 1.57 14.46
N TYR A 273 1.63 0.52 14.62
CA TYR A 273 0.18 0.61 14.58
C TYR A 273 -0.26 1.67 15.58
N ARG A 274 -1.06 2.62 15.11
CA ARG A 274 -1.78 3.55 15.97
C ARG A 274 -3.24 3.21 15.77
N ASP A 275 -3.96 2.95 16.87
CA ASP A 275 -5.42 2.91 16.88
C ASP A 275 -5.94 4.25 16.35
N ASN A 276 -6.07 4.32 15.03
CA ASN A 276 -6.38 5.55 14.33
C ASN A 276 -7.90 5.69 14.31
N ILE A 277 -8.47 5.89 15.50
CA ILE A 277 -9.86 6.36 15.63
C ILE A 277 -9.99 7.78 15.07
N ASP A 278 -8.90 8.55 14.96
CA ASP A 278 -8.94 9.96 14.57
C ASP A 278 -7.68 10.43 13.81
N VAL A 279 -7.41 9.90 12.61
CA VAL A 279 -6.43 10.55 11.68
C VAL A 279 -6.78 12.05 11.49
N TYR A 280 -8.05 12.41 11.68
CA TYR A 280 -8.59 13.76 11.51
C TYR A 280 -8.34 14.73 12.67
N ARG A 281 -8.07 14.25 13.90
CA ARG A 281 -7.68 15.16 15.00
C ARG A 281 -6.30 15.78 14.79
N TYR A 282 -5.45 15.16 13.96
CA TYR A 282 -4.10 15.67 13.66
C TYR A 282 -4.12 16.95 12.79
N GLY A 283 -5.10 17.09 11.89
CA GLY A 283 -5.25 18.29 11.05
C GLY A 283 -5.69 19.55 11.81
N ALA A 284 -6.55 19.39 12.82
CA ALA A 284 -7.03 20.50 13.64
C ALA A 284 -5.92 21.10 14.54
N LYS A 285 -5.01 20.26 15.06
CA LYS A 285 -3.86 20.73 15.86
C LYS A 285 -2.84 21.52 15.03
N LYS A 286 -2.50 21.07 13.81
CA LYS A 286 -1.58 21.80 12.92
C LYS A 286 -2.12 23.14 12.46
N LYS A 287 -3.43 23.25 12.16
CA LYS A 287 -4.06 24.54 11.83
C LYS A 287 -4.00 25.52 13.01
N LYS A 288 -4.22 25.06 14.24
CA LYS A 288 -4.07 25.89 15.45
C LYS A 288 -2.61 26.36 15.65
N GLN A 289 -1.62 25.48 15.51
CA GLN A 289 -0.20 25.86 15.63
C GLN A 289 0.23 26.86 14.54
N SER A 290 -0.21 26.68 13.30
CA SER A 290 0.08 27.62 12.20
C SER A 290 -0.57 29.00 12.45
N ALA A 291 -1.80 29.03 12.96
CA ALA A 291 -2.48 30.27 13.31
C ALA A 291 -1.77 31.01 14.45
N VAL A 292 -1.37 30.30 15.52
CA VAL A 292 -0.61 30.88 16.64
C VAL A 292 0.73 31.45 16.16
N TYR A 293 1.44 30.74 15.29
CA TYR A 293 2.71 31.21 14.74
C TYR A 293 2.55 32.46 13.87
N ARG A 294 1.50 32.51 13.01
CA ARG A 294 1.19 33.67 12.18
C ARG A 294 0.82 34.90 13.02
N VAL A 295 0.02 34.72 14.06
CA VAL A 295 -0.35 35.80 14.99
C VAL A 295 0.87 36.30 15.76
N GLY A 296 1.70 35.39 16.28
CA GLY A 296 2.95 35.75 16.97
C GLY A 296 3.89 36.55 16.08
N HIS A 297 4.09 36.12 14.83
CA HIS A 297 4.94 36.83 13.89
C HIS A 297 4.39 38.21 13.48
N LEU A 298 3.07 38.34 13.37
CA LEU A 298 2.42 39.63 13.10
C LEU A 298 2.61 40.60 14.27
N ILE A 299 2.43 40.14 15.51
CA ILE A 299 2.64 40.95 16.73
C ILE A 299 4.09 41.43 16.80
N GLU A 300 5.05 40.53 16.56
CA GLU A 300 6.47 40.87 16.54
C GLU A 300 6.81 41.93 15.48
N THR A 301 6.26 41.78 14.28
CA THR A 301 6.49 42.70 13.16
C THR A 301 5.91 44.08 13.44
N VAL A 302 4.71 44.15 14.02
CA VAL A 302 4.09 45.42 14.44
C VAL A 302 4.87 46.06 15.57
N GLY A 303 5.31 45.28 16.57
CA GLY A 303 6.15 45.76 17.68
C GLY A 303 7.46 46.39 17.21
N ARG A 304 8.15 45.79 16.23
CA ARG A 304 9.35 46.39 15.63
C ARG A 304 9.06 47.72 14.93
N LYS A 305 7.98 47.79 14.14
CA LYS A 305 7.58 49.02 13.43
C LYS A 305 7.18 50.16 14.36
N ILE A 306 6.63 49.85 15.54
CA ILE A 306 6.33 50.86 16.57
C ILE A 306 7.63 51.36 17.20
N LYS A 307 8.58 50.46 17.50
CA LYS A 307 9.88 50.79 18.08
C LYS A 307 10.79 51.61 17.14
N GLU A 308 10.60 51.48 15.83
CA GLU A 308 11.31 52.28 14.81
C GLU A 308 10.70 53.67 14.59
N LYS A 309 9.50 53.94 15.12
CA LYS A 309 8.74 55.19 14.95
C LYS A 309 8.58 56.03 16.21
N GLY A 310 9.08 55.57 17.36
CA GLY A 310 9.13 56.31 18.62
C GLY A 310 10.57 56.49 19.06
#